data_AF-A0A815K3D8-F1
#
_entry.id   AF-A0A815K3D8-F1
#
_cell.length_a   1.000
_cell.length_b   1.000
_cell.length_c   1.000
_cell.angle_alpha   90.00
_cell.angle_beta   90.00
_cell.angle_gamma   90.00
#
_symmetry.space_group_name_H-M   'P 1'
#
loop_
_entity.id
_entity.type
_entity.pdbx_description
1 polymer ?
#
loop_
_entity_poly.entity_id
_entity_poly.type
_entity_poly.pdbx_seq_one_letter_code
_entity_poly.pdbx_strand_id
1 'polypeptide(L)'
;MTEMQIALIRLITQDKYTLQSFANFPLFSRSLRDFWGRRYNRLKCNTRATELIVDKSLNVVKGIKYRSKQNIGSPSFDMYGDFIIDCTGRYTSSPNWLNENFNLIVPTIQIHFGCSYVTFIGERFRIGDSSFDSALVISNPVDSPEKNVGFIVIPIRTIKTNNENSLGTSSTIAINCVNSEYPPNDSYENLLEWTKENLDPKYYTILKAAKVCSPLIPSRHAIDDRKYVESLGKKWPQNYILLGDSMCSFNPQYAQVISEECWFASTTNDWKTPTLKVIETDKYGQVKTYQRDGNSTSTNNPEPRIPIMIRFMQWLRVPRVRNHPHAVLHHLNHVPHWEERTVDSVLAENIGEGTKDNPFVIYRDAHSMGTGSHQRLRFVCVSDTHNQIDRLIIPHGDVFVHCGDAVNYMTCTRDLINFNKFVGTLPHTHKLFISGNHCVSLNPKRPDLTQKILSNMTYIQDQVIDIEGVQIYGSSWHPKRGILYRSNAFGYHHKKIRADKWTQIPENIDILLTHSPPYSIRDYNPLNAKHMGCPGLLDEIVTRVKPRIHLFGHIHDDHGASLYISEDNQALAEGNSISSSHDILFVNLAIDHGQRLGKPVVIDYFY
;
A
#
# COMPACT_ATOMS: atom_id res chain seq x y z
N MET A 1 -9.76 -16.88 -23.34
CA MET A 1 -8.77 -17.24 -22.29
C MET A 1 -7.47 -17.57 -22.98
N THR A 2 -6.34 -17.03 -22.53
CA THR A 2 -5.02 -17.34 -23.10
C THR A 2 -4.64 -18.79 -22.81
N GLU A 3 -3.76 -19.42 -23.61
CA GLU A 3 -3.32 -20.80 -23.34
C GLU A 3 -2.68 -20.95 -21.96
N MET A 4 -2.05 -19.90 -21.45
CA MET A 4 -1.51 -19.83 -20.08
C MET A 4 -2.63 -19.88 -19.03
N GLN A 5 -3.75 -19.19 -19.26
CA GLN A 5 -4.92 -19.27 -18.39
C GLN A 5 -5.52 -20.67 -18.40
N ILE A 6 -5.58 -21.34 -19.56
CA ILE A 6 -6.10 -22.71 -19.68
C ILE A 6 -5.16 -23.73 -19.01
N ALA A 7 -3.85 -23.56 -19.17
CA ALA A 7 -2.83 -24.37 -18.49
C ALA A 7 -2.93 -24.26 -16.97
N LEU A 8 -3.09 -23.03 -16.49
CA LEU A 8 -3.15 -22.74 -15.08
C LEU A 8 -4.49 -23.16 -14.45
N ILE A 9 -5.60 -22.97 -15.17
CA ILE A 9 -6.90 -23.53 -14.81
C ILE A 9 -6.83 -25.05 -14.79
N ARG A 10 -6.24 -25.71 -15.79
CA ARG A 10 -6.09 -27.19 -15.79
C ARG A 10 -5.21 -27.69 -14.64
N LEU A 11 -4.14 -26.96 -14.28
CA LEU A 11 -3.33 -27.25 -13.09
C LEU A 11 -4.11 -27.11 -11.77
N ILE A 12 -5.06 -26.16 -11.71
CA ILE A 12 -5.93 -25.91 -10.55
C ILE A 12 -7.11 -26.89 -10.50
N THR A 13 -7.67 -27.29 -11.66
CA THR A 13 -8.90 -28.10 -11.76
C THR A 13 -8.66 -29.59 -11.88
N GLN A 14 -7.45 -30.04 -12.25
CA GLN A 14 -7.10 -31.47 -12.26
C GLN A 14 -6.51 -31.91 -10.90
N ASP A 15 -7.35 -31.93 -9.88
CA ASP A 15 -7.36 -32.84 -8.72
C ASP A 15 -6.04 -33.35 -8.07
N LYS A 16 -4.96 -32.56 -8.03
CA LYS A 16 -3.80 -32.87 -7.15
C LYS A 16 -3.13 -31.67 -6.46
N TYR A 17 -3.55 -30.44 -6.73
CA TYR A 17 -2.85 -29.24 -6.26
C TYR A 17 -3.83 -28.22 -5.68
N THR A 18 -4.03 -28.25 -4.35
CA THR A 18 -4.81 -27.27 -3.58
C THR A 18 -4.11 -25.89 -3.58
N LEU A 19 -4.81 -24.82 -3.16
CA LEU A 19 -4.26 -23.46 -2.90
C LEU A 19 -2.91 -23.46 -2.13
N GLN A 20 -2.73 -24.48 -1.30
CA GLN A 20 -1.54 -24.93 -0.60
C GLN A 20 -0.27 -25.14 -1.48
N SER A 21 -0.42 -25.41 -2.76
CA SER A 21 0.69 -25.64 -3.72
C SER A 21 1.48 -24.36 -4.02
N PHE A 22 0.84 -23.19 -3.90
CA PHE A 22 1.49 -21.89 -4.10
C PHE A 22 2.43 -21.53 -2.94
N ALA A 23 2.24 -22.11 -1.75
CA ALA A 23 3.11 -21.93 -0.59
C ALA A 23 4.48 -22.64 -0.74
N ASN A 24 4.59 -23.58 -1.70
CA ASN A 24 5.83 -24.30 -2.02
C ASN A 24 6.25 -23.96 -3.46
N PHE A 25 6.95 -22.83 -3.61
CA PHE A 25 7.42 -22.35 -4.91
C PHE A 25 8.25 -23.36 -5.71
N PRO A 26 9.16 -24.16 -5.12
CA PRO A 26 9.87 -25.22 -5.84
C PRO A 26 8.93 -26.22 -6.53
N LEU A 27 7.86 -26.67 -5.85
CA LEU A 27 6.87 -27.58 -6.43
C LEU A 27 6.06 -26.89 -7.52
N PHE A 28 5.57 -25.68 -7.28
CA PHE A 28 4.82 -24.89 -8.27
C PHE A 28 5.65 -24.65 -9.56
N SER A 29 6.89 -24.20 -9.40
CA SER A 29 7.83 -23.93 -10.48
C SER A 29 8.18 -25.20 -11.27
N ARG A 30 8.32 -26.35 -10.58
CA ARG A 30 8.50 -27.66 -11.23
C ARG A 30 7.27 -28.06 -12.02
N SER A 31 6.07 -27.94 -11.46
CA SER A 31 4.82 -28.28 -12.16
C SER A 31 4.63 -27.44 -13.44
N LEU A 32 4.96 -26.14 -13.39
CA LEU A 32 4.97 -25.30 -14.59
C LEU A 32 5.97 -25.80 -15.64
N ARG A 33 7.21 -26.09 -15.23
CA ARG A 33 8.22 -26.65 -16.14
C ARG A 33 7.80 -27.99 -16.74
N ASP A 34 7.20 -28.88 -15.96
CA ASP A 34 6.73 -30.18 -16.43
C ASP A 34 5.53 -30.04 -17.38
N PHE A 35 4.67 -29.04 -17.16
CA PHE A 35 3.57 -28.72 -18.06
C PHE A 35 4.09 -28.21 -19.42
N TRP A 36 4.94 -27.18 -19.42
CA TRP A 36 5.50 -26.62 -20.65
C TRP A 36 6.49 -27.56 -21.34
N GLY A 37 7.29 -28.28 -20.55
CA GLY A 37 8.25 -29.28 -21.04
C GLY A 37 7.56 -30.41 -21.80
N ARG A 38 6.47 -30.97 -21.27
CA ARG A 38 5.67 -31.99 -21.97
C ARG A 38 5.00 -31.46 -23.25
N ARG A 39 4.60 -30.19 -23.26
CA ARG A 39 3.84 -29.61 -24.38
C ARG A 39 4.71 -29.15 -25.55
N TYR A 40 5.93 -28.65 -25.29
CA TYR A 40 6.78 -28.06 -26.32
C TYR A 40 8.12 -28.77 -26.52
N ASN A 41 8.47 -29.75 -25.67
CA ASN A 41 9.66 -30.60 -25.75
C ASN A 41 11.00 -29.86 -26.00
N ARG A 42 11.09 -28.58 -25.61
CA ARG A 42 12.22 -27.68 -25.89
C ARG A 42 12.87 -27.11 -24.63
N LEU A 43 12.47 -27.58 -23.43
CA LEU A 43 13.02 -27.11 -22.16
C LEU A 43 14.36 -27.81 -21.87
N LYS A 44 15.45 -27.03 -21.78
CA LYS A 44 16.78 -27.53 -21.37
C LYS A 44 17.06 -27.24 -19.91
N CYS A 45 16.80 -28.20 -19.04
CA CYS A 45 17.17 -28.14 -17.62
C CYS A 45 18.69 -28.29 -17.42
N ASN A 46 19.20 -27.88 -16.24
CA ASN A 46 20.63 -27.95 -15.89
C ASN A 46 21.57 -27.22 -16.86
N THR A 47 21.08 -26.18 -17.52
CA THR A 47 21.89 -25.31 -18.40
C THR A 47 22.00 -23.91 -17.82
N ARG A 48 23.02 -23.16 -18.25
CA ARG A 48 23.23 -21.75 -17.92
C ARG A 48 23.59 -21.00 -19.20
N ALA A 49 22.86 -19.93 -19.48
CA ALA A 49 23.27 -18.94 -20.48
C ALA A 49 24.52 -18.19 -20.00
N THR A 50 25.51 -18.02 -20.87
CA THR A 50 26.81 -17.44 -20.53
C THR A 50 27.09 -16.14 -21.26
N GLU A 51 26.60 -15.99 -22.49
CA GLU A 51 26.84 -14.81 -23.35
C GLU A 51 25.64 -14.57 -24.29
N LEU A 52 25.51 -13.34 -24.77
CA LEU A 52 24.65 -13.00 -25.91
C LEU A 52 25.40 -13.23 -27.23
N ILE A 53 24.68 -13.73 -28.24
CA ILE A 53 25.14 -13.72 -29.63
C ILE A 53 24.55 -12.47 -30.27
N VAL A 54 25.40 -11.56 -30.73
CA VAL A 54 24.98 -10.20 -31.14
C VAL A 54 25.46 -9.85 -32.54
N ASP A 55 24.75 -8.92 -33.16
CA ASP A 55 25.22 -8.15 -34.31
C ASP A 55 25.32 -6.69 -33.91
N LYS A 56 26.54 -6.23 -33.64
CA LYS A 56 26.80 -4.87 -33.16
C LYS A 56 26.48 -3.82 -34.21
N SER A 57 26.64 -4.14 -35.50
CA SER A 57 26.39 -3.21 -36.60
C SER A 57 24.90 -2.90 -36.76
N LEU A 58 24.06 -3.90 -36.50
CA LEU A 58 22.60 -3.78 -36.59
C LEU A 58 21.94 -3.47 -35.25
N ASN A 59 22.71 -3.43 -34.15
CA ASN A 59 22.22 -3.32 -32.78
C ASN A 59 21.16 -4.38 -32.46
N VAL A 60 21.45 -5.66 -32.74
CA VAL A 60 20.50 -6.78 -32.62
C VAL A 60 21.09 -7.90 -31.78
N VAL A 61 20.28 -8.51 -30.91
CA VAL A 61 20.59 -9.81 -30.28
C VAL A 61 20.00 -10.94 -31.13
N LYS A 62 20.84 -11.92 -31.49
CA LYS A 62 20.49 -13.05 -32.37
C LYS A 62 20.31 -14.37 -31.61
N GLY A 63 20.75 -14.42 -30.35
CA GLY A 63 20.81 -15.68 -29.62
C GLY A 63 21.55 -15.58 -28.29
N ILE A 64 21.78 -16.74 -27.70
CA ILE A 64 22.59 -16.92 -26.50
C ILE A 64 23.59 -18.06 -26.70
N LYS A 65 24.72 -17.97 -26.01
CA LYS A 65 25.56 -19.12 -25.72
C LYS A 65 25.15 -19.72 -24.39
N TYR A 66 25.17 -21.04 -24.28
CA TYR A 66 24.84 -21.74 -23.04
C TYR A 66 25.73 -22.97 -22.82
N ARG A 67 25.88 -23.37 -21.56
CA ARG A 67 26.63 -24.58 -21.17
C ARG A 67 25.89 -25.40 -20.12
N SER A 68 26.35 -26.62 -19.87
CA SER A 68 25.83 -27.46 -18.78
C SER A 68 26.30 -26.95 -17.42
N LYS A 69 25.43 -27.02 -16.41
CA LYS A 69 25.76 -26.74 -15.01
C LYS A 69 26.45 -27.90 -14.30
N GLN A 70 26.34 -29.13 -14.82
CA GLN A 70 26.81 -30.33 -14.13
C GLN A 70 28.32 -30.55 -14.24
N ASN A 71 28.95 -30.08 -15.33
CA ASN A 71 30.38 -30.26 -15.58
C ASN A 71 31.07 -28.90 -15.73
N ILE A 72 31.98 -28.60 -14.79
CA ILE A 72 32.92 -27.49 -14.90
C ILE A 72 33.80 -27.77 -16.13
N GLY A 73 33.84 -26.83 -17.09
CA GLY A 73 34.54 -27.01 -18.36
C GLY A 73 33.73 -27.64 -19.50
N SER A 74 32.42 -27.84 -19.33
CA SER A 74 31.57 -28.28 -20.46
C SER A 74 31.61 -27.29 -21.64
N PRO A 75 31.58 -27.79 -22.89
CA PRO A 75 31.60 -26.95 -24.08
C PRO A 75 30.40 -26.01 -24.09
N SER A 76 30.61 -24.82 -24.64
CA SER A 76 29.55 -23.84 -24.89
C SER A 76 28.86 -24.18 -26.20
N PHE A 77 27.53 -24.02 -26.22
CA PHE A 77 26.69 -24.24 -27.39
C PHE A 77 25.95 -22.97 -27.74
N ASP A 78 25.76 -22.73 -29.03
CA ASP A 78 25.00 -21.60 -29.54
C ASP A 78 23.51 -21.96 -29.65
N MET A 79 22.65 -21.00 -29.31
CA MET A 79 21.21 -21.08 -29.51
C MET A 79 20.72 -19.77 -30.11
N TYR A 80 20.24 -19.84 -31.34
CA TYR A 80 19.68 -18.69 -32.05
C TYR A 80 18.18 -18.58 -31.82
N GLY A 81 17.68 -17.35 -31.83
CA GLY A 81 16.27 -17.05 -31.73
C GLY A 81 15.96 -15.64 -32.21
N ASP A 82 14.82 -15.46 -32.85
CA ASP A 82 14.37 -14.15 -33.35
C ASP A 82 14.08 -13.17 -32.22
N PHE A 83 13.83 -13.68 -31.01
CA PHE A 83 13.54 -12.88 -29.83
C PHE A 83 14.05 -13.56 -28.57
N ILE A 84 14.90 -12.86 -27.81
CA ILE A 84 15.53 -13.36 -26.60
C ILE A 84 14.91 -12.65 -25.39
N ILE A 85 14.41 -13.43 -24.43
CA ILE A 85 13.77 -12.93 -23.21
C ILE A 85 14.61 -13.37 -22.03
N ASP A 86 15.14 -12.40 -21.29
CA ASP A 86 15.83 -12.66 -20.04
C ASP A 86 14.85 -12.70 -18.86
N CYS A 87 14.58 -13.92 -18.38
CA CYS A 87 13.84 -14.22 -17.15
C CYS A 87 14.74 -14.87 -16.09
N THR A 88 16.03 -14.53 -16.04
CA THR A 88 16.99 -15.13 -15.08
C THR A 88 16.90 -14.57 -13.66
N GLY A 89 16.07 -13.55 -13.46
CA GLY A 89 15.75 -12.98 -12.16
C GLY A 89 16.83 -12.04 -11.63
N ARG A 90 16.90 -11.89 -10.30
CA ARG A 90 17.73 -10.88 -9.62
C ARG A 90 19.23 -10.97 -9.93
N TYR A 91 19.69 -12.16 -10.32
CA TYR A 91 21.08 -12.43 -10.68
C TYR A 91 21.33 -12.36 -12.19
N THR A 92 20.50 -11.61 -12.91
CA THR A 92 20.67 -11.40 -14.34
C THR A 92 22.06 -10.88 -14.68
N SER A 93 22.62 -11.43 -15.76
CA SER A 93 23.90 -10.98 -16.33
C SER A 93 23.69 -9.94 -17.44
N SER A 94 22.44 -9.58 -17.75
CA SER A 94 22.07 -8.70 -18.86
C SER A 94 22.74 -7.33 -18.82
N PRO A 95 22.85 -6.63 -17.65
CA PRO A 95 23.59 -5.36 -17.61
C PRO A 95 25.04 -5.49 -18.04
N ASN A 96 25.72 -6.58 -17.65
CA ASN A 96 27.12 -6.83 -18.03
C ASN A 96 27.22 -7.15 -19.52
N TRP A 97 26.36 -8.06 -20.02
CA TRP A 97 26.35 -8.42 -21.43
C TRP A 97 26.05 -7.23 -22.34
N LEU A 98 25.13 -6.34 -21.95
CA LEU A 98 24.79 -5.13 -22.68
C LEU A 98 25.96 -4.13 -22.70
N ASN A 99 26.65 -3.98 -21.58
CA ASN A 99 27.84 -3.14 -21.50
C ASN A 99 28.97 -3.68 -22.39
N GLU A 100 29.30 -4.97 -22.28
CA GLU A 100 30.38 -5.60 -23.05
C GLU A 100 30.11 -5.62 -24.57
N ASN A 101 28.86 -5.86 -24.96
CA ASN A 101 28.51 -6.03 -26.37
C ASN A 101 28.16 -4.72 -27.07
N PHE A 102 27.48 -3.79 -26.39
CA PHE A 102 26.94 -2.59 -26.99
C PHE A 102 27.42 -1.29 -26.32
N ASN A 103 28.30 -1.37 -25.33
CA ASN A 103 28.73 -0.22 -24.50
C ASN A 103 27.53 0.50 -23.85
N LEU A 104 26.52 -0.27 -23.47
CA LEU A 104 25.29 0.23 -22.86
C LEU A 104 25.33 0.04 -21.34
N ILE A 105 25.38 1.16 -20.63
CA ILE A 105 25.16 1.20 -19.19
C ILE A 105 23.65 1.30 -18.96
N VAL A 106 23.08 0.33 -18.26
CA VAL A 106 21.65 0.32 -17.91
C VAL A 106 21.45 1.12 -16.63
N PRO A 107 20.77 2.29 -16.67
CA PRO A 107 20.53 3.07 -15.47
C PRO A 107 19.70 2.24 -14.48
N THR A 108 20.24 2.07 -13.28
CA THR A 108 19.64 1.21 -12.26
C THR A 108 19.53 2.00 -10.97
N ILE A 109 18.33 2.04 -10.39
CA ILE A 109 18.13 2.54 -9.02
C ILE A 109 18.10 1.34 -8.10
N GLN A 110 18.89 1.42 -7.03
CA GLN A 110 18.90 0.45 -5.95
C GLN A 110 18.39 1.11 -4.67
N ILE A 111 17.46 0.45 -3.98
CA ILE A 111 16.93 0.89 -2.69
C ILE A 111 17.31 -0.17 -1.67
N HIS A 112 18.14 0.22 -0.70
CA HIS A 112 18.51 -0.63 0.43
C HIS A 112 17.49 -0.45 1.56
N PHE A 113 16.78 -1.50 1.90
CA PHE A 113 15.80 -1.50 3.00
C PHE A 113 16.23 -2.41 4.17
N GLY A 114 17.37 -3.09 4.04
CA GLY A 114 17.98 -3.85 5.15
C GLY A 114 17.20 -5.11 5.57
N CYS A 115 16.32 -5.68 4.74
CA CYS A 115 15.60 -6.90 5.12
C CYS A 115 16.38 -8.17 4.81
N SER A 116 16.43 -9.06 5.78
CA SER A 116 16.91 -10.43 5.64
C SER A 116 15.85 -11.39 6.15
N TYR A 117 15.92 -12.66 5.75
CA TYR A 117 15.08 -13.69 6.32
C TYR A 117 15.75 -15.05 6.33
N VAL A 118 15.29 -15.92 7.22
CA VAL A 118 15.55 -17.36 7.18
C VAL A 118 14.23 -18.07 6.95
N THR A 119 14.19 -19.04 6.04
CA THR A 119 12.99 -19.83 5.75
C THR A 119 13.27 -21.31 5.78
N PHE A 120 12.29 -22.10 6.24
CA PHE A 120 12.37 -23.55 6.31
C PHE A 120 10.96 -24.17 6.33
N ILE A 121 10.91 -25.49 6.12
CA ILE A 121 9.68 -26.27 6.25
C ILE A 121 9.64 -26.87 7.65
N GLY A 122 8.52 -26.65 8.34
CA GLY A 122 8.25 -27.24 9.66
C GLY A 122 6.92 -27.99 9.68
N GLU A 123 6.85 -29.07 10.46
CA GLU A 123 5.62 -29.80 10.76
C GLU A 123 5.19 -29.56 12.20
N ARG A 124 3.91 -29.20 12.41
CA ARG A 124 3.31 -28.96 13.73
C ARG A 124 2.08 -29.83 13.93
N PHE A 125 1.87 -30.37 15.12
CA PHE A 125 0.62 -31.04 15.50
C PHE A 125 -0.29 -30.06 16.25
N ARG A 126 -1.61 -30.23 16.12
CA ARG A 126 -2.59 -29.39 16.83
C ARG A 126 -2.27 -29.30 18.32
N ILE A 127 -2.19 -28.08 18.83
CA ILE A 127 -1.98 -27.79 20.26
C ILE A 127 -3.28 -27.39 20.97
N GLY A 128 -4.42 -27.34 20.27
CA GLY A 128 -5.73 -27.06 20.85
C GLY A 128 -6.11 -25.59 20.86
N ASP A 129 -5.32 -24.73 20.21
CA ASP A 129 -5.62 -23.31 20.04
C ASP A 129 -5.91 -23.02 18.56
N SER A 130 -7.17 -22.66 18.30
CA SER A 130 -7.70 -22.38 16.96
C SER A 130 -6.94 -21.29 16.20
N SER A 131 -6.25 -20.38 16.91
CA SER A 131 -5.45 -19.30 16.35
C SER A 131 -4.16 -19.80 15.70
N PHE A 132 -3.65 -20.95 16.16
CA PHE A 132 -2.33 -21.49 15.77
C PHE A 132 -2.43 -22.75 14.91
N ASP A 133 -3.53 -23.50 15.02
CA ASP A 133 -3.64 -24.86 14.52
C ASP A 133 -3.91 -24.97 13.00
N SER A 134 -4.40 -23.91 12.35
CA SER A 134 -4.72 -23.92 10.91
C SER A 134 -4.54 -22.57 10.20
N ALA A 135 -4.13 -21.52 10.90
CA ALA A 135 -4.08 -20.17 10.35
C ALA A 135 -2.75 -19.88 9.62
N LEU A 136 -2.88 -19.09 8.54
CA LEU A 136 -1.81 -18.24 8.02
C LEU A 136 -1.43 -17.25 9.13
N VAL A 137 -0.18 -17.32 9.60
CA VAL A 137 0.35 -16.37 10.58
C VAL A 137 1.28 -15.42 9.84
N ILE A 138 1.01 -14.11 9.90
CA ILE A 138 1.91 -13.09 9.37
C ILE A 138 2.06 -12.02 10.45
N SER A 139 3.29 -11.80 10.86
CA SER A 139 3.74 -10.66 11.66
C SER A 139 4.72 -9.88 10.83
N ASN A 140 4.39 -8.65 10.50
CA ASN A 140 5.31 -7.78 9.81
C ASN A 140 6.27 -7.14 10.84
N PRO A 141 7.55 -6.88 10.52
CA PRO A 141 8.42 -6.04 11.34
C PRO A 141 7.78 -4.68 11.71
N VAL A 142 6.90 -4.16 10.85
CA VAL A 142 6.09 -2.95 11.10
C VAL A 142 5.10 -3.12 12.26
N ASP A 143 4.64 -4.35 12.54
CA ASP A 143 3.76 -4.65 13.68
C ASP A 143 4.54 -4.72 15.01
N SER A 144 5.87 -4.84 14.98
CA SER A 144 6.77 -4.84 16.14
C SER A 144 7.98 -3.92 15.91
N PRO A 145 7.77 -2.60 15.75
CA PRO A 145 8.81 -1.65 15.32
C PRO A 145 9.96 -1.47 16.33
N GLU A 146 9.78 -1.94 17.57
CA GLU A 146 10.87 -1.96 18.57
C GLU A 146 11.85 -3.10 18.36
N LYS A 147 11.41 -4.20 17.72
CA LYS A 147 12.21 -5.40 17.54
C LYS A 147 12.73 -5.56 16.12
N ASN A 148 12.16 -4.87 15.12
CA ASN A 148 12.56 -5.00 13.71
C ASN A 148 12.45 -6.44 13.15
N VAL A 149 11.68 -7.33 13.80
CA VAL A 149 11.52 -8.75 13.41
C VAL A 149 10.08 -9.04 13.01
N GLY A 150 9.92 -9.86 11.98
CA GLY A 150 8.69 -10.44 11.51
C GLY A 150 8.73 -11.97 11.53
N PHE A 151 7.54 -12.56 11.47
CA PHE A 151 7.32 -13.99 11.58
C PHE A 151 6.19 -14.42 10.66
N ILE A 152 6.44 -15.40 9.81
CA ILE A 152 5.49 -15.87 8.79
C ILE A 152 5.36 -17.39 8.91
N VAL A 153 4.12 -17.88 8.91
CA VAL A 153 3.80 -19.30 8.79
C VAL A 153 2.71 -19.47 7.75
N ILE A 154 3.06 -20.16 6.65
CA ILE A 154 2.14 -20.43 5.54
C ILE A 154 1.89 -21.94 5.49
N PRO A 155 0.64 -22.41 5.70
CA PRO A 155 0.34 -23.84 5.65
C PRO A 155 0.51 -24.40 4.23
N ILE A 156 1.27 -25.51 4.12
CA ILE A 156 1.51 -26.25 2.87
C ILE A 156 0.57 -27.44 2.76
N ARG A 157 0.35 -28.23 3.81
CA ARG A 157 -0.57 -29.39 3.77
C ARG A 157 -0.95 -29.85 5.15
N THR A 158 -2.11 -30.48 5.26
CA THR A 158 -2.52 -31.18 6.48
C THR A 158 -1.85 -32.56 6.54
N ILE A 159 -1.39 -32.93 7.73
CA ILE A 159 -0.82 -34.24 8.05
C ILE A 159 -1.89 -34.99 8.85
N LYS A 160 -2.32 -36.15 8.36
CA LYS A 160 -3.20 -37.04 9.12
C LYS A 160 -2.33 -38.03 9.88
N THR A 161 -2.53 -38.14 11.19
CA THR A 161 -1.97 -39.24 11.98
C THR A 161 -2.99 -40.38 12.08
N ASN A 162 -2.53 -41.58 12.46
CA ASN A 162 -3.40 -42.75 12.63
C ASN A 162 -4.39 -42.59 13.81
N ASN A 163 -4.22 -41.57 14.66
CA ASN A 163 -5.15 -41.22 15.71
C ASN A 163 -6.11 -40.15 15.17
N GLU A 164 -7.40 -40.48 15.07
CA GLU A 164 -8.42 -39.71 14.34
C GLU A 164 -8.64 -38.25 14.80
N ASN A 165 -8.04 -37.85 15.92
CA ASN A 165 -8.21 -36.52 16.53
C ASN A 165 -7.00 -35.56 16.37
N SER A 166 -5.83 -36.00 15.90
CA SER A 166 -4.64 -35.14 15.77
C SER A 166 -4.26 -34.91 14.30
N LEU A 167 -4.86 -33.87 13.71
CA LEU A 167 -4.47 -33.30 12.43
C LEU A 167 -3.24 -32.41 12.63
N GLY A 168 -2.10 -32.75 12.04
CA GLY A 168 -0.93 -31.88 11.95
C GLY A 168 -0.96 -30.99 10.70
N THR A 169 -0.04 -30.04 10.59
CA THR A 169 0.14 -29.18 9.43
C THR A 169 1.63 -29.06 9.10
N SER A 170 2.00 -29.34 7.85
CA SER A 170 3.29 -28.95 7.29
C SER A 170 3.19 -27.52 6.76
N SER A 171 4.14 -26.65 7.12
CA SER A 171 4.10 -25.21 6.82
C SER A 171 5.47 -24.69 6.38
N THR A 172 5.47 -23.68 5.51
CA THR A 172 6.64 -22.82 5.30
C THR A 172 6.69 -21.84 6.46
N ILE A 173 7.79 -21.83 7.20
CA ILE A 173 8.06 -20.89 8.28
C ILE A 173 9.15 -19.93 7.80
N ALA A 174 8.97 -18.64 8.05
CA ALA A 174 10.00 -17.64 7.79
C ALA A 174 10.09 -16.66 8.95
N ILE A 175 11.32 -16.28 9.29
CA ILE A 175 11.63 -15.24 10.26
C ILE A 175 12.40 -14.18 9.50
N ASN A 176 11.96 -12.94 9.57
CA ASN A 176 12.53 -11.87 8.78
C ASN A 176 12.92 -10.68 9.67
N CYS A 177 14.10 -10.12 9.45
CA CYS A 177 14.54 -8.91 10.15
C CYS A 177 14.60 -7.73 9.17
N VAL A 178 14.56 -6.50 9.68
CA VAL A 178 14.91 -5.27 8.94
C VAL A 178 16.15 -4.62 9.55
N ASN A 179 16.70 -3.58 8.91
CA ASN A 179 17.91 -2.85 9.34
C ASN A 179 19.22 -3.67 9.38
N SER A 180 19.38 -4.64 8.49
CA SER A 180 20.60 -5.46 8.34
C SER A 180 20.92 -6.35 9.54
N GLU A 181 19.94 -6.61 10.40
CA GLU A 181 19.99 -7.73 11.34
C GLU A 181 19.71 -9.05 10.61
N TYR A 182 20.23 -10.15 11.14
CA TYR A 182 20.13 -11.47 10.53
C TYR A 182 19.66 -12.50 11.54
N PRO A 183 18.53 -13.20 11.27
CA PRO A 183 18.19 -14.38 12.06
C PRO A 183 19.32 -15.42 11.97
N PRO A 184 19.64 -16.13 13.07
CA PRO A 184 20.53 -17.28 13.02
C PRO A 184 20.05 -18.31 12.00
N ASN A 185 20.98 -18.97 11.34
CA ASN A 185 20.71 -19.95 10.30
C ASN A 185 21.64 -21.17 10.35
N ASP A 186 22.47 -21.24 11.38
CA ASP A 186 23.48 -22.26 11.64
C ASP A 186 22.89 -23.50 12.32
N SER A 187 21.96 -23.30 13.27
CA SER A 187 21.19 -24.39 13.88
C SER A 187 19.76 -23.96 14.20
N TYR A 188 18.86 -24.94 14.38
CA TYR A 188 17.49 -24.65 14.77
C TYR A 188 17.41 -24.21 16.23
N GLU A 189 18.28 -24.77 17.07
CA GLU A 189 18.41 -24.46 18.49
C GLU A 189 18.77 -22.99 18.69
N ASN A 190 19.75 -22.48 17.94
CA ASN A 190 20.17 -21.08 18.00
C ASN A 190 19.06 -20.16 17.48
N LEU A 191 18.36 -20.55 16.42
CA LEU A 191 17.21 -19.80 15.92
C LEU A 191 16.06 -19.75 16.94
N LEU A 192 15.82 -20.85 17.66
CA LEU A 192 14.78 -20.94 18.68
C LEU A 192 15.11 -20.08 19.91
N GLU A 193 16.36 -20.10 20.38
CA GLU A 193 16.83 -19.25 21.48
C GLU A 193 16.76 -17.77 21.10
N TRP A 194 17.26 -17.42 19.91
CA TRP A 194 17.15 -16.06 19.39
C TRP A 194 15.70 -15.59 19.27
N THR A 195 14.79 -16.46 18.84
CA THR A 195 13.34 -16.15 18.77
C THR A 195 12.77 -15.85 20.16
N LYS A 196 13.20 -16.57 21.19
CA LYS A 196 12.73 -16.37 22.58
C LYS A 196 13.01 -14.95 23.07
N GLU A 197 14.15 -14.38 22.68
CA GLU A 197 14.58 -13.03 23.06
C GLU A 197 13.97 -11.95 22.15
N ASN A 198 13.95 -12.21 20.84
CA ASN A 198 13.72 -11.20 19.81
C ASN A 198 12.29 -11.19 19.23
N LEU A 199 11.43 -12.14 19.58
CA LEU A 199 10.04 -12.18 19.11
C LEU A 199 9.03 -12.19 20.26
N ASP A 200 7.75 -12.03 19.93
CA ASP A 200 6.65 -12.21 20.88
C ASP A 200 6.62 -13.69 21.36
N PRO A 201 6.42 -13.96 22.66
CA PRO A 201 6.38 -15.31 23.22
C PRO A 201 5.48 -16.29 22.46
N LYS A 202 4.41 -15.82 21.80
CA LYS A 202 3.54 -16.69 21.00
C LYS A 202 4.26 -17.32 19.80
N TYR A 203 5.20 -16.61 19.16
CA TYR A 203 5.95 -17.14 18.01
C TYR A 203 7.00 -18.16 18.44
N TYR A 204 7.64 -17.92 19.60
CA TYR A 204 8.50 -18.92 20.24
C TYR A 204 7.74 -20.22 20.51
N THR A 205 6.52 -20.15 21.02
CA THR A 205 5.68 -21.34 21.25
C THR A 205 5.39 -22.11 19.95
N ILE A 206 5.14 -21.40 18.84
CA ILE A 206 4.95 -22.02 17.52
C ILE A 206 6.21 -22.75 17.06
N LEU A 207 7.39 -22.12 17.15
CA LEU A 207 8.65 -22.75 16.77
C LEU A 207 8.97 -23.94 17.68
N LYS A 208 8.80 -23.79 19.00
CA LYS A 208 9.05 -24.88 19.94
C LYS A 208 8.22 -26.12 19.65
N ALA A 209 7.00 -25.95 19.15
CA ALA A 209 6.10 -27.04 18.75
C ALA A 209 6.35 -27.58 17.33
N ALA A 210 7.21 -26.92 16.53
CA ALA A 210 7.50 -27.31 15.16
C ALA A 210 8.68 -28.28 15.07
N LYS A 211 8.48 -29.37 14.34
CA LYS A 211 9.56 -30.25 13.87
C LYS A 211 10.11 -29.71 12.57
N VAL A 212 11.41 -29.40 12.52
CA VAL A 212 12.07 -28.95 11.29
C VAL A 212 12.22 -30.09 10.29
N CYS A 213 11.84 -29.84 9.04
CA CYS A 213 11.83 -30.82 7.95
C CYS A 213 12.68 -30.42 6.74
N SER A 214 13.31 -29.24 6.75
CA SER A 214 14.25 -28.80 5.73
C SER A 214 15.41 -28.03 6.34
N PRO A 215 16.53 -27.85 5.61
CA PRO A 215 17.56 -26.88 6.01
C PRO A 215 16.99 -25.47 6.19
N LEU A 216 17.65 -24.69 7.03
CA LEU A 216 17.41 -23.26 7.19
C LEU A 216 18.02 -22.51 6.00
N ILE A 217 17.18 -21.90 5.15
CA ILE A 217 17.62 -21.19 3.96
C ILE A 217 17.64 -19.69 4.24
N PRO A 218 18.83 -19.06 4.36
CA PRO A 218 18.93 -17.62 4.53
C PRO A 218 18.73 -16.89 3.20
N SER A 219 18.20 -15.68 3.27
CA SER A 219 18.26 -14.67 2.23
C SER A 219 18.73 -13.37 2.83
N ARG A 220 19.79 -12.83 2.25
CA ARG A 220 20.44 -11.58 2.70
C ARG A 220 20.34 -10.48 1.63
N HIS A 221 19.44 -10.67 0.66
CA HIS A 221 19.25 -9.73 -0.43
C HIS A 221 18.31 -8.61 0.04
N ALA A 222 18.91 -7.51 0.49
CA ALA A 222 18.24 -6.38 1.11
C ALA A 222 18.04 -5.19 0.15
N ILE A 223 18.00 -5.45 -1.15
CA ILE A 223 17.99 -4.44 -2.22
C ILE A 223 16.75 -4.66 -3.10
N ASP A 224 16.02 -3.58 -3.36
CA ASP A 224 15.09 -3.49 -4.49
C ASP A 224 15.86 -2.84 -5.62
N ASP A 225 15.85 -3.41 -6.82
CA ASP A 225 16.47 -2.78 -7.98
C ASP A 225 15.46 -2.59 -9.11
N ARG A 226 15.53 -1.42 -9.77
CA ARG A 226 14.79 -1.13 -10.99
C ARG A 226 15.74 -0.67 -12.07
N LYS A 227 15.72 -1.38 -13.20
CA LYS A 227 16.48 -1.05 -14.40
C LYS A 227 15.61 -0.25 -15.36
N TYR A 228 16.04 0.97 -15.68
CA TYR A 228 15.30 1.90 -16.54
C TYR A 228 15.62 1.67 -18.02
N VAL A 229 15.27 0.48 -18.53
CA VAL A 229 15.52 0.10 -19.93
C VAL A 229 14.85 1.06 -20.92
N GLU A 230 13.72 1.64 -20.53
CA GLU A 230 12.98 2.64 -21.29
C GLU A 230 13.78 3.93 -21.53
N SER A 231 14.68 4.29 -20.61
CA SER A 231 15.48 5.51 -20.73
C SER A 231 16.54 5.42 -21.83
N LEU A 232 16.88 4.21 -22.26
CA LEU A 232 17.86 3.97 -23.33
C LEU A 232 17.24 4.13 -24.73
N GLY A 233 15.90 4.07 -24.85
CA GLY A 233 15.18 4.27 -26.11
C GLY A 233 15.77 3.46 -27.27
N LYS A 234 16.10 4.14 -28.38
CA LYS A 234 16.66 3.50 -29.59
C LYS A 234 18.06 2.90 -29.41
N LYS A 235 18.76 3.20 -28.32
CA LYS A 235 20.06 2.59 -28.03
C LYS A 235 19.90 1.13 -27.60
N TRP A 236 18.74 0.76 -27.06
CA TRP A 236 18.43 -0.61 -26.67
C TRP A 236 18.50 -1.56 -27.88
N PRO A 237 19.17 -2.73 -27.77
CA PRO A 237 19.28 -3.64 -28.90
C PRO A 237 17.94 -4.27 -29.25
N GLN A 238 17.71 -4.43 -30.54
CA GLN A 238 16.53 -5.14 -31.05
C GLN A 238 16.57 -6.61 -30.62
N ASN A 239 15.38 -7.21 -30.55
CA ASN A 239 15.16 -8.63 -30.26
C ASN A 239 15.57 -9.10 -28.87
N TYR A 240 15.66 -8.17 -27.91
CA TYR A 240 16.04 -8.50 -26.54
C TYR A 240 15.17 -7.77 -25.52
N ILE A 241 14.65 -8.49 -24.53
CA ILE A 241 13.89 -7.91 -23.41
C ILE A 241 14.27 -8.55 -22.09
N LEU A 242 14.10 -7.77 -21.01
CA LEU A 242 14.21 -8.26 -19.64
C LEU A 242 12.79 -8.41 -19.09
N LEU A 243 12.56 -9.47 -18.30
CA LEU A 243 11.25 -9.73 -17.70
C LEU A 243 11.39 -10.21 -16.26
N GLY A 244 10.43 -9.80 -15.42
CA GLY A 244 10.40 -10.15 -14.01
C GLY A 244 11.54 -9.52 -13.21
N ASP A 245 12.06 -10.28 -12.24
CA ASP A 245 13.16 -9.85 -11.38
C ASP A 245 14.44 -9.48 -12.17
N SER A 246 14.58 -9.87 -13.44
CA SER A 246 15.67 -9.39 -14.30
C SER A 246 15.56 -7.89 -14.57
N MET A 247 14.34 -7.36 -14.75
CA MET A 247 14.08 -5.95 -15.05
C MET A 247 13.87 -5.12 -13.78
N CYS A 248 13.07 -5.64 -12.85
CA CYS A 248 12.73 -4.97 -11.61
C CYS A 248 12.58 -6.02 -10.51
N SER A 249 13.51 -6.02 -9.56
CA SER A 249 13.50 -6.93 -8.42
C SER A 249 12.88 -6.26 -7.21
N PHE A 250 11.89 -6.95 -6.60
CA PHE A 250 11.20 -6.46 -5.41
C PHE A 250 11.44 -7.33 -4.19
N ASN A 251 11.36 -6.72 -3.02
CA ASN A 251 11.50 -7.36 -1.73
C ASN A 251 10.41 -8.43 -1.56
N PRO A 252 10.77 -9.65 -1.15
CA PRO A 252 9.80 -10.70 -0.87
C PRO A 252 8.80 -10.35 0.24
N GLN A 253 9.05 -9.34 1.09
CA GLN A 253 8.06 -8.81 2.05
C GLN A 253 6.76 -8.37 1.37
N TYR A 254 6.80 -7.91 0.11
CA TYR A 254 5.60 -7.49 -0.61
C TYR A 254 4.74 -8.68 -1.07
N ALA A 255 5.30 -9.89 -1.11
CA ALA A 255 4.67 -11.12 -1.60
C ALA A 255 4.04 -11.00 -3.02
N GLN A 256 4.54 -10.08 -3.84
CA GLN A 256 3.94 -9.69 -5.13
C GLN A 256 4.70 -10.17 -6.36
N VAL A 257 5.99 -10.49 -6.22
CA VAL A 257 6.92 -10.80 -7.33
C VAL A 257 6.35 -11.82 -8.32
N ILE A 258 5.85 -12.96 -7.83
CA ILE A 258 5.34 -14.05 -8.69
C ILE A 258 4.09 -13.62 -9.48
N SER A 259 3.22 -12.80 -8.87
CA SER A 259 1.99 -12.34 -9.50
C SER A 259 2.29 -11.35 -10.63
N GLU A 260 3.24 -10.45 -10.41
CA GLU A 260 3.70 -9.49 -11.42
C GLU A 260 4.42 -10.20 -12.57
N GLU A 261 5.33 -11.14 -12.27
CA GLU A 261 6.02 -11.94 -13.27
C GLU A 261 5.04 -12.73 -14.16
N CYS A 262 4.05 -13.37 -13.54
CA CYS A 262 3.01 -14.10 -14.28
C CYS A 262 2.13 -13.17 -15.13
N TRP A 263 1.87 -11.94 -14.66
CA TRP A 263 1.08 -10.96 -15.41
C TRP A 263 1.84 -10.45 -16.64
N PHE A 264 3.10 -10.04 -16.47
CA PHE A 264 3.98 -9.63 -17.58
C PHE A 264 4.17 -10.76 -18.60
N ALA A 265 4.42 -11.99 -18.17
CA ALA A 265 4.54 -13.13 -19.08
C ALA A 265 3.23 -13.47 -19.82
N SER A 266 2.07 -13.12 -19.25
CA SER A 266 0.77 -13.34 -19.89
C SER A 266 0.43 -12.31 -20.97
N THR A 267 0.95 -11.07 -20.85
CA THR A 267 0.73 -9.99 -21.81
C THR A 267 1.64 -10.09 -23.03
N THR A 268 2.81 -10.71 -22.92
CA THR A 268 3.67 -11.01 -24.09
C THR A 268 3.03 -12.02 -25.05
N ASN A 269 2.13 -12.87 -24.55
CA ASN A 269 1.34 -13.80 -25.38
C ASN A 269 0.24 -13.09 -26.21
N ASP A 270 -0.12 -11.85 -25.85
CA ASP A 270 -1.04 -11.00 -26.60
C ASP A 270 -0.31 -10.16 -27.67
N TRP A 271 1.03 -10.21 -27.75
CA TRP A 271 1.82 -9.67 -28.86
C TRP A 271 1.75 -10.54 -30.12
N LYS A 272 0.63 -11.25 -30.30
CA LYS A 272 0.24 -11.88 -31.57
C LYS A 272 -0.17 -10.80 -32.56
N THR A 273 0.81 -9.99 -32.98
CA THR A 273 0.72 -9.12 -34.13
C THR A 273 0.56 -10.00 -35.38
N PRO A 274 -0.32 -9.67 -36.34
CA PRO A 274 -0.63 -10.52 -37.51
C PRO A 274 0.51 -10.73 -38.53
N THR A 275 1.74 -10.32 -38.24
CA THR A 275 2.83 -10.21 -39.21
C THR A 275 3.97 -11.21 -39.06
N LEU A 276 3.93 -12.11 -38.08
CA LEU A 276 4.98 -13.13 -37.92
C LEU A 276 4.83 -14.25 -38.95
N LYS A 277 5.47 -14.08 -40.11
CA LYS A 277 5.77 -15.16 -41.06
C LYS A 277 6.89 -16.01 -40.47
N VAL A 278 6.56 -17.22 -40.02
CA VAL A 278 7.57 -18.21 -39.69
C VAL A 278 8.10 -18.78 -41.01
N ILE A 279 9.38 -18.56 -41.27
CA ILE A 279 10.12 -19.08 -42.41
C ILE A 279 10.91 -20.27 -41.89
N GLU A 280 10.48 -21.49 -42.20
CA GLU A 280 11.27 -22.69 -41.93
C GLU A 280 11.98 -23.11 -43.22
N THR A 281 13.30 -23.29 -43.14
CA THR A 281 14.08 -24.03 -44.12
C THR A 281 14.11 -25.50 -43.70
N ASP A 282 13.70 -26.38 -44.60
CA ASP A 282 13.88 -27.80 -44.36
C ASP A 282 15.35 -28.22 -44.41
N LYS A 283 15.64 -29.48 -44.06
CA LYS A 283 17.00 -30.04 -44.01
C LYS A 283 17.74 -30.06 -45.37
N TYR A 284 17.09 -29.64 -46.45
CA TYR A 284 17.66 -29.50 -47.79
C TYR A 284 17.75 -28.02 -48.25
N GLY A 285 17.42 -27.07 -47.37
CA GLY A 285 17.55 -25.63 -47.62
C GLY A 285 16.38 -25.02 -48.42
N GLN A 286 15.27 -25.73 -48.62
CA GLN A 286 14.10 -25.13 -49.26
C GLN A 286 13.23 -24.37 -48.24
N VAL A 287 12.91 -23.13 -48.58
CA VAL A 287 12.12 -22.22 -47.77
C VAL A 287 10.63 -22.52 -47.93
N LYS A 288 9.94 -22.86 -46.84
CA LYS A 288 8.46 -22.89 -46.80
C LYS A 288 7.92 -21.79 -45.90
N THR A 289 6.95 -21.04 -46.42
CA THR A 289 6.26 -19.95 -45.71
C THR A 289 4.89 -20.44 -45.24
N TYR A 290 4.63 -20.36 -43.94
CA TYR A 290 3.30 -20.66 -43.39
C TYR A 290 2.60 -19.37 -42.98
N GLN A 291 1.43 -19.11 -43.56
CA GLN A 291 0.54 -18.02 -43.19
C GLN A 291 -0.74 -18.66 -42.63
N ARG A 292 -1.15 -18.28 -41.41
CA ARG A 292 -2.38 -18.81 -40.80
C ARG A 292 -3.56 -18.04 -41.39
N ASP A 293 -4.42 -18.72 -42.14
CA ASP A 293 -5.59 -18.12 -42.81
C ASP A 293 -6.48 -17.35 -41.82
N GLY A 294 -6.64 -16.05 -42.09
CA GLY A 294 -7.53 -15.16 -41.39
C GLY A 294 -8.91 -15.21 -41.99
N ASN A 295 -9.79 -16.05 -41.42
CA ASN A 295 -11.23 -15.95 -41.65
C ASN A 295 -11.95 -15.81 -40.30
N SER A 296 -12.22 -14.57 -39.89
CA SER A 296 -13.42 -14.22 -39.14
C SER A 296 -13.66 -12.72 -39.21
N THR A 297 -14.64 -12.35 -40.01
CA THR A 297 -15.41 -11.12 -39.91
C THR A 297 -16.06 -11.05 -38.52
N SER A 298 -15.56 -10.21 -37.63
CA SER A 298 -16.37 -9.66 -36.54
C SER A 298 -15.85 -8.29 -36.13
N THR A 299 -16.57 -7.26 -36.55
CA THR A 299 -16.55 -5.93 -35.97
C THR A 299 -17.05 -6.02 -34.53
N ASN A 300 -16.14 -6.16 -33.56
CA ASN A 300 -16.37 -5.82 -32.16
C ASN A 300 -15.00 -5.78 -31.48
N ASN A 301 -14.55 -4.57 -31.15
CA ASN A 301 -13.39 -4.34 -30.29
C ASN A 301 -13.63 -5.05 -28.95
N PRO A 302 -12.86 -6.08 -28.56
CA PRO A 302 -12.94 -6.60 -27.21
C PRO A 302 -12.02 -5.74 -26.34
N GLU A 303 -12.61 -5.01 -25.40
CA GLU A 303 -11.87 -4.49 -24.25
C GLU A 303 -11.01 -5.61 -23.61
N PRO A 304 -9.81 -5.27 -23.08
CA PRO A 304 -8.94 -6.25 -22.44
C PRO A 304 -9.65 -6.87 -21.23
N ARG A 305 -10.11 -8.12 -21.38
CA ARG A 305 -10.72 -8.89 -20.30
C ARG A 305 -9.66 -9.28 -19.28
N ILE A 306 -9.80 -8.73 -18.07
CA ILE A 306 -9.05 -9.08 -16.86
C ILE A 306 -8.89 -10.62 -16.76
N PRO A 307 -7.64 -11.15 -16.70
CA PRO A 307 -7.37 -12.57 -16.56
C PRO A 307 -8.10 -13.23 -15.38
N ILE A 308 -8.57 -14.45 -15.56
CA ILE A 308 -9.23 -15.25 -14.51
C ILE A 308 -8.36 -15.39 -13.24
N MET A 309 -7.03 -15.33 -13.35
CA MET A 309 -6.13 -15.30 -12.19
C MET A 309 -6.37 -14.08 -11.28
N ILE A 310 -6.65 -12.91 -11.86
CA ILE A 310 -7.02 -11.71 -11.11
C ILE A 310 -8.44 -11.85 -10.55
N ARG A 311 -9.38 -12.45 -11.28
CA ARG A 311 -10.69 -12.83 -10.71
C ARG A 311 -10.56 -13.88 -9.60
N PHE A 312 -9.57 -14.75 -9.64
CA PHE A 312 -9.29 -15.80 -8.66
C PHE A 312 -8.61 -15.22 -7.40
N MET A 313 -7.74 -14.20 -7.55
CA MET A 313 -7.23 -13.43 -6.41
C MET A 313 -8.28 -12.47 -5.84
N GLN A 314 -9.21 -11.97 -6.65
CA GLN A 314 -10.43 -11.29 -6.18
C GLN A 314 -11.41 -12.29 -5.52
N TRP A 315 -11.38 -13.57 -5.90
CA TRP A 315 -12.18 -14.68 -5.33
C TRP A 315 -11.62 -15.21 -4.00
N LEU A 316 -10.33 -14.97 -3.70
CA LEU A 316 -9.76 -15.20 -2.36
C LEU A 316 -10.33 -14.27 -1.27
N ARG A 317 -11.31 -13.42 -1.61
CA ARG A 317 -12.36 -12.99 -0.67
C ARG A 317 -13.19 -14.21 -0.23
N VAL A 318 -12.79 -14.87 0.84
CA VAL A 318 -13.61 -15.87 1.55
C VAL A 318 -14.65 -15.16 2.43
N PRO A 319 -15.86 -15.71 2.68
CA PRO A 319 -16.84 -16.37 1.82
C PRO A 319 -18.13 -15.53 1.66
N ARG A 320 -18.95 -15.85 0.66
CA ARG A 320 -20.38 -15.48 0.64
C ARG A 320 -21.08 -16.12 1.85
N VAL A 321 -21.40 -15.34 2.87
CA VAL A 321 -22.46 -15.71 3.81
C VAL A 321 -23.78 -15.32 3.16
N ARG A 322 -24.54 -16.32 2.71
CA ARG A 322 -25.95 -16.15 2.31
C ARG A 322 -26.77 -15.82 3.56
N ASN A 323 -27.64 -14.83 3.41
CA ASN A 323 -28.72 -14.37 4.29
C ASN A 323 -29.39 -15.46 5.14
N HIS A 324 -29.75 -15.14 6.40
CA HIS A 324 -31.10 -14.64 6.77
C HIS A 324 -31.18 -14.23 8.27
N PRO A 325 -32.24 -13.55 8.76
CA PRO A 325 -32.16 -12.31 9.53
C PRO A 325 -32.79 -12.37 10.95
N HIS A 326 -32.87 -11.21 11.60
CA HIS A 326 -33.63 -10.84 12.82
C HIS A 326 -32.91 -10.87 14.17
N ALA A 327 -33.24 -9.84 14.96
CA ALA A 327 -32.80 -9.47 16.32
C ALA A 327 -31.33 -9.03 16.39
N VAL A 328 -30.98 -7.77 16.62
CA VAL A 328 -31.42 -6.90 17.72
C VAL A 328 -31.37 -5.44 17.25
N LEU A 329 -32.55 -4.87 16.97
CA LEU A 329 -32.79 -3.43 16.93
C LEU A 329 -33.65 -3.14 18.16
N HIS A 330 -33.06 -2.65 19.24
CA HIS A 330 -33.71 -1.83 20.27
C HIS A 330 -32.60 -1.29 21.19
N HIS A 331 -32.67 0.01 21.47
CA HIS A 331 -31.74 0.84 22.25
C HIS A 331 -30.63 1.55 21.49
N LEU A 332 -30.99 2.51 20.62
CA LEU A 332 -30.32 3.81 20.50
C LEU A 332 -31.30 4.80 19.84
N ASN A 333 -32.45 5.05 20.46
CA ASN A 333 -33.30 6.19 20.11
C ASN A 333 -33.00 7.29 21.12
N HIS A 334 -32.15 8.25 20.75
CA HIS A 334 -32.10 9.65 21.17
C HIS A 334 -30.84 10.26 20.53
N VAL A 335 -30.90 10.48 19.21
CA VAL A 335 -29.96 11.36 18.51
C VAL A 335 -30.72 12.68 18.32
N PRO A 336 -30.20 13.84 18.77
CA PRO A 336 -30.83 15.14 18.57
C PRO A 336 -31.06 15.41 17.07
N HIS A 337 -32.10 16.18 16.75
CA HIS A 337 -32.45 16.52 15.37
C HIS A 337 -31.36 17.37 14.72
N TRP A 338 -30.74 16.84 13.65
CA TRP A 338 -29.80 17.56 12.79
C TRP A 338 -30.56 18.11 11.58
N GLU A 339 -30.63 19.44 11.42
CA GLU A 339 -31.11 20.03 10.18
C GLU A 339 -30.00 20.00 9.12
N GLU A 340 -30.13 19.15 8.12
CA GLU A 340 -29.41 19.30 6.84
C GLU A 340 -30.00 20.50 6.10
N ARG A 341 -29.43 21.70 6.31
CA ARG A 341 -29.74 22.85 5.44
C ARG A 341 -28.88 22.77 4.19
N THR A 342 -29.54 22.49 3.07
CA THR A 342 -29.02 22.82 1.74
C THR A 342 -28.95 24.34 1.64
N VAL A 343 -27.73 24.86 1.55
CA VAL A 343 -27.48 26.30 1.41
C VAL A 343 -27.86 26.70 0.00
N ASP A 344 -29.09 27.16 -0.19
CA ASP A 344 -29.41 28.04 -1.30
C ASP A 344 -30.45 29.11 -0.91
N SER A 345 -29.97 30.35 -1.01
CA SER A 345 -30.69 31.59 -1.31
C SER A 345 -31.45 32.32 -0.18
N VAL A 346 -30.96 33.54 0.06
CA VAL A 346 -31.64 34.75 0.57
C VAL A 346 -31.82 34.87 2.10
N LEU A 347 -30.74 35.27 2.77
CA LEU A 347 -30.75 36.44 3.67
C LEU A 347 -29.50 37.29 3.38
N ALA A 348 -29.65 38.20 2.42
CA ALA A 348 -28.85 39.41 2.30
C ALA A 348 -29.03 40.23 3.61
N GLU A 349 -28.05 40.95 4.14
CA GLU A 349 -27.39 42.06 3.48
C GLU A 349 -25.96 42.25 4.04
N ASN A 350 -24.96 42.18 3.15
CA ASN A 350 -23.58 42.65 3.27
C ASN A 350 -22.72 42.17 4.46
N ILE A 351 -22.37 40.88 4.48
CA ILE A 351 -21.23 40.36 5.26
C ILE A 351 -20.35 39.44 4.37
N GLY A 352 -19.43 40.04 3.62
CA GLY A 352 -18.17 39.47 3.07
C GLY A 352 -18.27 38.30 2.09
N GLU A 353 -18.73 38.55 0.86
CA GLU A 353 -18.98 37.55 -0.20
C GLU A 353 -17.78 36.65 -0.57
N GLY A 354 -17.90 35.33 -0.32
CA GLY A 354 -17.22 34.31 -1.11
C GLY A 354 -17.93 34.11 -2.46
N THR A 355 -17.18 33.98 -3.56
CA THR A 355 -17.72 33.89 -4.93
C THR A 355 -17.46 32.50 -5.56
N LYS A 356 -17.80 32.32 -6.85
CA LYS A 356 -17.67 31.07 -7.65
C LYS A 356 -16.25 30.43 -7.61
N ASP A 357 -15.28 31.21 -7.13
CA ASP A 357 -13.88 30.91 -6.94
C ASP A 357 -13.47 30.67 -5.47
N ASN A 358 -14.42 30.61 -4.52
CA ASN A 358 -14.15 30.65 -3.07
C ASN A 358 -15.10 29.76 -2.22
N PRO A 359 -14.68 28.55 -1.78
CA PRO A 359 -15.57 27.64 -1.06
C PRO A 359 -15.36 27.71 0.47
N PHE A 360 -16.00 28.70 1.10
CA PHE A 360 -16.36 28.83 2.53
C PHE A 360 -15.63 29.91 3.35
N VAL A 361 -16.36 31.00 3.58
CA VAL A 361 -16.14 32.06 4.57
C VAL A 361 -16.97 31.71 5.81
N ILE A 362 -16.37 31.69 7.01
CA ILE A 362 -17.13 31.57 8.26
C ILE A 362 -16.65 32.63 9.24
N TYR A 363 -17.50 33.65 9.44
CA TYR A 363 -17.40 34.58 10.54
C TYR A 363 -17.91 33.92 11.81
N ARG A 364 -17.23 34.17 12.94
CA ARG A 364 -17.89 34.08 14.24
C ARG A 364 -17.77 35.39 15.00
N ASP A 365 -18.87 35.66 15.67
CA ASP A 365 -19.45 36.95 15.95
C ASP A 365 -18.64 37.80 16.94
N ALA A 366 -18.47 39.07 16.57
CA ALA A 366 -17.96 40.15 17.40
C ALA A 366 -18.86 40.43 18.63
N HIS A 367 -20.04 39.81 18.74
CA HIS A 367 -20.91 39.99 19.91
C HIS A 367 -20.36 39.45 21.24
N SER A 368 -19.31 38.62 21.23
CA SER A 368 -18.64 38.18 22.46
C SER A 368 -17.44 39.05 22.88
N MET A 369 -17.01 39.99 22.04
CA MET A 369 -15.73 40.66 22.23
C MET A 369 -15.93 42.18 22.16
N GLY A 370 -15.73 42.83 23.31
CA GLY A 370 -15.81 44.29 23.44
C GLY A 370 -14.89 45.03 22.47
N THR A 371 -14.96 46.36 22.51
CA THR A 371 -14.37 47.36 21.58
C THR A 371 -12.84 47.37 21.41
N GLY A 372 -12.15 46.22 21.41
CA GLY A 372 -10.71 46.06 21.21
C GLY A 372 -10.31 45.85 19.75
N SER A 373 -9.05 46.11 19.44
CA SER A 373 -8.45 45.81 18.12
C SER A 373 -8.25 44.29 17.96
N HIS A 374 -9.00 43.65 17.07
CA HIS A 374 -8.86 42.21 16.78
C HIS A 374 -7.63 41.91 15.92
N GLN A 375 -7.01 40.74 16.15
CA GLN A 375 -5.98 40.19 15.27
C GLN A 375 -6.60 39.16 14.32
N ARG A 376 -6.00 38.96 13.14
CA ARG A 376 -6.48 38.02 12.13
C ARG A 376 -5.34 37.13 11.65
N LEU A 377 -5.58 35.82 11.63
CA LEU A 377 -4.74 34.83 10.95
C LEU A 377 -5.50 34.18 9.80
N ARG A 378 -4.91 34.15 8.61
CA ARG A 378 -5.41 33.42 7.45
C ARG A 378 -4.79 32.04 7.36
N PHE A 379 -5.60 31.01 7.62
CA PHE A 379 -5.24 29.62 7.47
C PHE A 379 -5.53 29.13 6.05
N VAL A 380 -4.60 28.37 5.46
CA VAL A 380 -4.74 27.68 4.18
C VAL A 380 -4.60 26.19 4.45
N CYS A 381 -5.71 25.47 4.35
CA CYS A 381 -5.86 24.12 4.87
C CYS A 381 -6.10 23.10 3.75
N VAL A 382 -5.44 21.96 3.82
CA VAL A 382 -5.58 20.85 2.87
C VAL A 382 -5.33 19.51 3.56
N SER A 383 -5.76 18.40 2.98
CA SER A 383 -5.43 17.04 3.44
C SER A 383 -5.42 16.07 2.27
N ASP A 384 -4.82 14.90 2.46
CA ASP A 384 -4.93 13.79 1.50
C ASP A 384 -4.42 14.17 0.09
N THR A 385 -3.25 14.80 0.00
CA THR A 385 -2.69 15.18 -1.30
C THR A 385 -2.05 14.01 -2.05
N HIS A 386 -1.70 12.91 -1.36
CA HIS A 386 -1.21 11.66 -1.99
C HIS A 386 -0.11 11.87 -3.06
N ASN A 387 0.97 12.60 -2.72
CA ASN A 387 2.07 13.03 -3.61
C ASN A 387 1.70 14.04 -4.70
N GLN A 388 0.52 14.66 -4.65
CA GLN A 388 0.03 15.58 -5.68
C GLN A 388 0.01 17.05 -5.23
N ILE A 389 0.71 17.40 -4.14
CA ILE A 389 0.72 18.77 -3.60
C ILE A 389 1.19 19.80 -4.65
N ASP A 390 2.12 19.41 -5.52
CA ASP A 390 2.70 20.24 -6.58
C ASP A 390 1.73 20.55 -7.73
N ARG A 391 0.60 19.83 -7.81
CA ARG A 391 -0.49 20.11 -8.75
C ARG A 391 -1.46 21.17 -8.24
N LEU A 392 -1.36 21.57 -6.97
CA LEU A 392 -2.25 22.55 -6.37
C LEU A 392 -1.68 23.96 -6.48
N ILE A 393 -2.56 24.91 -6.73
CA ILE A 393 -2.28 26.33 -6.50
C ILE A 393 -2.62 26.60 -5.04
N ILE A 394 -1.59 26.72 -4.19
CA ILE A 394 -1.77 27.07 -2.79
C ILE A 394 -1.90 28.60 -2.68
N PRO A 395 -3.05 29.14 -2.23
CA PRO A 395 -3.24 30.58 -2.09
C PRO A 395 -2.35 31.17 -0.99
N HIS A 396 -2.22 32.49 -0.96
CA HIS A 396 -1.52 33.19 0.12
C HIS A 396 -2.32 33.13 1.43
N GLY A 397 -1.61 32.88 2.52
CA GLY A 397 -2.09 32.99 3.89
C GLY A 397 -0.92 33.04 4.88
N ASP A 398 -1.26 33.20 6.16
CA ASP A 398 -0.29 33.30 7.25
C ASP A 398 0.15 31.92 7.74
N VAL A 399 -0.80 30.97 7.76
CA VAL A 399 -0.60 29.61 8.26
C VAL A 399 -1.01 28.58 7.21
N PHE A 400 -0.08 27.78 6.71
CA PHE A 400 -0.39 26.59 5.92
C PHE A 400 -0.62 25.38 6.83
N VAL A 401 -1.69 24.61 6.62
CA VAL A 401 -2.03 23.43 7.42
C VAL A 401 -2.30 22.24 6.52
N HIS A 402 -1.68 21.09 6.83
CA HIS A 402 -1.96 19.85 6.13
C HIS A 402 -2.35 18.71 7.10
N CYS A 403 -3.58 18.18 6.96
CA CYS A 403 -4.21 17.24 7.90
C CYS A 403 -3.96 15.74 7.61
N GLY A 404 -2.73 15.39 7.24
CA GLY A 404 -2.32 14.00 7.00
C GLY A 404 -2.51 13.51 5.57
N ASP A 405 -1.93 12.34 5.27
CA ASP A 405 -1.95 11.72 3.94
C ASP A 405 -1.34 12.58 2.80
N ALA A 406 -0.26 13.30 3.12
CA ALA A 406 0.52 14.05 2.13
C ALA A 406 1.12 13.14 1.04
N VAL A 407 1.37 11.87 1.36
CA VAL A 407 2.03 10.89 0.49
C VAL A 407 1.18 9.63 0.32
N ASN A 408 1.42 8.87 -0.75
CA ASN A 408 0.75 7.57 -0.95
C ASN A 408 1.27 6.49 0.00
N TYR A 409 0.46 5.48 0.32
CA TYR A 409 0.84 4.43 1.27
C TYR A 409 2.03 3.55 0.87
N MET A 410 2.42 3.52 -0.41
CA MET A 410 3.58 2.77 -0.92
C MET A 410 4.84 3.62 -1.04
N THR A 411 4.84 4.82 -0.47
CA THR A 411 5.92 5.78 -0.67
C THR A 411 7.04 5.62 0.33
N CYS A 412 8.24 6.00 -0.10
CA CYS A 412 9.42 5.98 0.76
C CYS A 412 9.61 7.34 1.43
N THR A 413 10.51 7.43 2.41
CA THR A 413 10.86 8.70 3.08
C THR A 413 11.23 9.83 2.11
N ARG A 414 11.71 9.50 0.90
CA ARG A 414 12.00 10.49 -0.15
C ARG A 414 10.77 11.32 -0.55
N ASP A 415 9.58 10.72 -0.59
CA ASP A 415 8.38 11.43 -1.00
C ASP A 415 7.95 12.45 0.07
N LEU A 416 8.14 12.13 1.35
CA LEU A 416 8.01 13.09 2.46
C LEU A 416 9.06 14.19 2.40
N ILE A 417 10.30 13.88 1.99
CA ILE A 417 11.34 14.90 1.77
C ILE A 417 10.95 15.84 0.61
N ASN A 418 10.37 15.31 -0.47
CA ASN A 418 9.89 16.12 -1.59
C ASN A 418 8.71 17.01 -1.18
N PHE A 419 7.76 16.45 -0.44
CA PHE A 419 6.68 17.21 0.19
C PHE A 419 7.23 18.33 1.09
N ASN A 420 8.19 18.03 1.96
CA ASN A 420 8.84 19.02 2.82
C ASN A 420 9.55 20.13 2.03
N LYS A 421 10.22 19.78 0.93
CA LYS A 421 10.86 20.76 0.05
C LYS A 421 9.82 21.67 -0.60
N PHE A 422 8.73 21.10 -1.14
CA PHE A 422 7.65 21.89 -1.73
C PHE A 422 7.00 22.83 -0.72
N VAL A 423 6.62 22.32 0.46
CA VAL A 423 6.02 23.16 1.51
C VAL A 423 6.98 24.26 1.98
N GLY A 424 8.29 24.00 1.95
CA GLY A 424 9.31 25.00 2.25
C GLY A 424 9.38 26.17 1.27
N THR A 425 8.88 26.03 0.04
CA THR A 425 8.81 27.15 -0.92
C THR A 425 7.58 28.03 -0.73
N LEU A 426 6.60 27.60 0.08
CA LEU A 426 5.38 28.35 0.31
C LEU A 426 5.66 29.62 1.14
N PRO A 427 5.02 30.75 0.82
CA PRO A 427 5.29 32.04 1.45
C PRO A 427 4.70 32.19 2.86
N HIS A 428 3.92 31.21 3.33
CA HIS A 428 3.26 31.22 4.64
C HIS A 428 4.28 31.30 5.76
N THR A 429 4.03 32.14 6.77
CA THR A 429 4.91 32.31 7.94
C THR A 429 5.01 31.01 8.73
N HIS A 430 3.86 30.38 8.99
CA HIS A 430 3.77 29.12 9.70
C HIS A 430 3.34 28.00 8.74
N LYS A 431 3.94 26.82 8.89
CA LYS A 431 3.53 25.61 8.16
C LYS A 431 3.35 24.47 9.16
N LEU A 432 2.18 23.88 9.20
CA LEU A 432 1.76 22.87 10.17
C LEU A 432 1.42 21.57 9.46
N PHE A 433 1.87 20.45 10.01
CA PHE A 433 1.55 19.13 9.48
C PHE A 433 1.25 18.14 10.60
N ILE A 434 0.15 17.41 10.44
CA ILE A 434 -0.10 16.15 11.15
C ILE A 434 0.04 15.00 10.14
N SER A 435 0.42 13.82 10.61
CA SER A 435 0.49 12.60 9.80
C SER A 435 -0.91 12.02 9.51
N GLY A 436 -0.99 11.07 8.57
CA GLY A 436 -2.19 10.27 8.28
C GLY A 436 -1.89 8.78 8.11
N ASN A 437 -2.89 7.99 7.68
CA ASN A 437 -2.77 6.54 7.58
C ASN A 437 -1.87 6.05 6.43
N HIS A 438 -1.59 6.89 5.44
CA HIS A 438 -0.66 6.61 4.34
C HIS A 438 0.80 6.92 4.68
N CYS A 439 1.07 7.64 5.76
CA CYS A 439 2.42 8.02 6.18
C CYS A 439 3.14 6.88 6.92
N VAL A 440 3.17 5.68 6.33
CA VAL A 440 3.72 4.44 6.92
C VAL A 440 5.22 4.48 7.21
N SER A 441 5.95 5.37 6.54
CA SER A 441 7.37 5.60 6.79
C SER A 441 7.65 6.45 8.03
N LEU A 442 6.63 7.05 8.64
CA LEU A 442 6.74 7.81 9.89
C LEU A 442 6.49 6.89 11.09
N ASN A 443 7.42 6.90 12.05
CA ASN A 443 7.28 6.13 13.27
C ASN A 443 6.56 6.97 14.35
N PRO A 444 5.35 6.59 14.79
CA PRO A 444 4.61 7.36 15.80
C PRO A 444 5.32 7.43 17.16
N LYS A 445 6.28 6.53 17.44
CA LYS A 445 7.08 6.56 18.68
C LYS A 445 8.28 7.48 18.58
N ARG A 446 8.61 8.01 17.40
CA ARG A 446 9.78 8.85 17.13
C ARG A 446 9.38 10.15 16.41
N PRO A 447 8.49 10.96 17.00
CA PRO A 447 8.11 12.25 16.41
C PRO A 447 9.31 13.19 16.22
N ASP A 448 10.37 13.02 17.01
CA ASP A 448 11.65 13.72 16.87
C ASP A 448 12.32 13.47 15.51
N LEU A 449 12.25 12.23 15.00
CA LEU A 449 12.81 11.89 13.69
C LEU A 449 11.91 12.40 12.56
N THR A 450 10.60 12.32 12.75
CA THR A 450 9.64 12.91 11.81
C THR A 450 9.87 14.41 11.64
N GLN A 451 10.03 15.14 12.74
CA GLN A 451 10.33 16.57 12.72
C GLN A 451 11.64 16.89 12.00
N LYS A 452 12.67 16.02 12.12
CA LYS A 452 13.93 16.19 11.36
C LYS A 452 13.75 16.03 9.85
N ILE A 453 12.89 15.11 9.42
CA ILE A 453 12.56 14.91 8.00
C ILE A 453 11.76 16.10 7.47
N LEU A 454 10.81 16.59 8.27
CA LEU A 454 9.90 17.69 7.95
C LEU A 454 10.44 19.04 8.42
N SER A 455 11.71 19.34 8.11
CA SER A 455 12.42 20.50 8.65
C SER A 455 11.86 21.87 8.29
N ASN A 456 11.03 21.98 7.25
CA ASN A 456 10.47 23.25 6.78
C ASN A 456 9.07 23.54 7.34
N MET A 457 8.58 22.70 8.26
CA MET A 457 7.27 22.82 8.87
C MET A 457 7.29 22.30 10.32
N THR A 458 6.33 22.71 11.11
CA THR A 458 6.12 22.17 12.45
C THR A 458 5.29 20.89 12.34
N TYR A 459 5.88 19.77 12.73
CA TYR A 459 5.19 18.50 12.87
C TYR A 459 4.47 18.45 14.22
N ILE A 460 3.16 18.21 14.20
CA ILE A 460 2.35 18.16 15.41
C ILE A 460 1.90 16.71 15.63
N GLN A 461 2.20 16.17 16.81
CA GLN A 461 1.74 14.85 17.21
C GLN A 461 1.45 14.82 18.71
N ASP A 462 0.17 14.78 19.06
CA ASP A 462 -0.34 14.71 20.43
C ASP A 462 0.18 15.87 21.32
N GLN A 463 0.21 17.09 20.76
CA GLN A 463 0.67 18.29 21.46
C GLN A 463 -0.10 19.53 21.03
N VAL A 464 -0.14 20.53 21.91
CA VAL A 464 -0.61 21.90 21.61
C VAL A 464 0.55 22.72 21.08
N ILE A 465 0.28 23.56 20.10
CA ILE A 465 1.16 24.63 19.67
C ILE A 465 0.41 25.96 19.77
N ASP A 466 1.16 27.02 20.07
CA ASP A 466 0.68 28.40 20.05
C ASP A 466 1.14 29.07 18.75
N ILE A 467 0.19 29.62 18.00
CA ILE A 467 0.47 30.45 16.82
C ILE A 467 -0.18 31.80 17.06
N GLU A 468 0.64 32.76 17.49
CA GLU A 468 0.21 34.14 17.80
C GLU A 468 -0.97 34.17 18.79
N GLY A 469 -0.96 33.30 19.80
CA GLY A 469 -2.04 33.21 20.79
C GLY A 469 -3.17 32.23 20.44
N VAL A 470 -3.22 31.71 19.21
CA VAL A 470 -4.19 30.68 18.80
C VAL A 470 -3.67 29.29 19.21
N GLN A 471 -4.43 28.59 20.07
CA GLN A 471 -4.09 27.26 20.57
C GLN A 471 -4.53 26.18 19.57
N ILE A 472 -3.56 25.45 19.01
CA ILE A 472 -3.82 24.40 18.02
C ILE A 472 -3.32 23.06 18.55
N TYR A 473 -4.20 22.07 18.64
CA TYR A 473 -3.81 20.70 19.00
C TYR A 473 -3.88 19.78 17.78
N GLY A 474 -2.88 18.92 17.59
CA GLY A 474 -2.83 17.99 16.46
C GLY A 474 -2.62 16.54 16.85
N SER A 475 -3.37 15.63 16.23
CA SER A 475 -3.20 14.18 16.45
C SER A 475 -3.54 13.34 15.22
N SER A 476 -2.73 12.33 14.92
CA SER A 476 -2.83 11.52 13.70
C SER A 476 -3.54 10.18 13.90
N TRP A 477 -3.94 9.84 15.13
CA TRP A 477 -4.53 8.52 15.41
C TRP A 477 -5.86 8.33 14.69
N HIS A 478 -6.15 7.09 14.33
CA HIS A 478 -7.44 6.73 13.77
C HIS A 478 -7.82 5.30 14.15
N PRO A 479 -9.11 4.91 14.14
CA PRO A 479 -9.49 3.52 14.34
C PRO A 479 -8.85 2.60 13.29
N LYS A 480 -8.19 1.52 13.74
CA LYS A 480 -7.55 0.52 12.88
C LYS A 480 -8.60 -0.15 11.98
N ARG A 481 -8.40 -0.09 10.66
CA ARG A 481 -9.39 -0.56 9.65
C ARG A 481 -9.37 -2.08 9.41
N GLY A 482 -8.53 -2.81 10.13
CA GLY A 482 -8.41 -4.28 10.09
C GLY A 482 -7.18 -4.78 9.31
N ILE A 483 -6.92 -6.09 9.36
CA ILE A 483 -5.67 -6.73 8.86
C ILE A 483 -5.49 -6.60 7.33
N LEU A 484 -6.58 -6.42 6.58
CA LEU A 484 -6.54 -6.32 5.12
C LEU A 484 -6.22 -4.92 4.59
N TYR A 485 -6.23 -3.89 5.45
CA TYR A 485 -5.92 -2.52 5.07
C TYR A 485 -4.44 -2.22 5.32
N ARG A 486 -3.68 -2.04 4.24
CA ARG A 486 -2.23 -1.86 4.28
C ARG A 486 -1.80 -0.43 4.65
N SER A 487 -2.63 0.58 4.38
CA SER A 487 -2.43 1.97 4.81
C SER A 487 -3.03 2.19 6.20
N ASN A 488 -2.26 1.88 7.23
CA ASN A 488 -2.72 1.90 8.63
C ASN A 488 -1.66 2.49 9.58
N ALA A 489 -0.83 3.42 9.09
CA ALA A 489 0.03 4.21 9.97
C ALA A 489 -0.84 4.94 11.00
N PHE A 490 -0.42 5.03 12.27
CA PHE A 490 -1.23 5.65 13.33
C PHE A 490 -2.60 4.98 13.58
N GLY A 491 -2.81 3.75 13.09
CA GLY A 491 -4.02 2.99 13.39
C GLY A 491 -4.02 2.44 14.82
N TYR A 492 -5.07 2.75 15.57
CA TYR A 492 -5.23 2.39 16.99
C TYR A 492 -6.43 1.48 17.22
N HIS A 493 -6.44 0.75 18.34
CA HIS A 493 -7.54 -0.15 18.66
C HIS A 493 -8.83 0.64 18.93
N HIS A 494 -9.90 0.39 18.15
CA HIS A 494 -11.15 1.17 18.18
C HIS A 494 -11.79 1.32 19.57
N LYS A 495 -11.70 0.30 20.45
CA LYS A 495 -12.25 0.39 21.82
C LYS A 495 -11.37 1.17 22.81
N LYS A 496 -10.10 1.37 22.49
CA LYS A 496 -9.11 1.97 23.41
C LYS A 496 -8.70 3.38 23.00
N ILE A 497 -8.85 3.73 21.72
CA ILE A 497 -8.38 5.00 21.15
C ILE A 497 -8.92 6.21 21.91
N ARG A 498 -10.18 6.17 22.38
CA ARG A 498 -10.73 7.25 23.18
C ARG A 498 -9.95 7.43 24.48
N ALA A 499 -9.89 6.37 25.29
CA ALA A 499 -9.26 6.40 26.61
C ALA A 499 -7.76 6.69 26.56
N ASP A 500 -7.07 6.21 25.52
CA ASP A 500 -5.62 6.29 25.43
C ASP A 500 -5.16 7.56 24.70
N LYS A 501 -5.97 8.10 23.78
CA LYS A 501 -5.59 9.22 22.89
C LYS A 501 -6.51 10.42 22.99
N TRP A 502 -7.82 10.24 22.83
CA TRP A 502 -8.75 11.37 22.74
C TRP A 502 -8.99 12.08 24.07
N THR A 503 -8.92 11.38 25.19
CA THR A 503 -8.94 11.98 26.54
C THR A 503 -7.73 12.87 26.83
N GLN A 504 -6.63 12.72 26.08
CA GLN A 504 -5.42 13.52 26.25
C GLN A 504 -5.50 14.88 25.55
N ILE A 505 -6.51 15.09 24.70
CA ILE A 505 -6.74 16.38 24.06
C ILE A 505 -7.13 17.39 25.15
N PRO A 506 -6.41 18.51 25.32
CA PRO A 506 -6.75 19.49 26.35
C PRO A 506 -8.04 20.24 26.00
N GLU A 507 -8.66 20.80 27.03
CA GLU A 507 -9.77 21.75 26.89
C GLU A 507 -9.25 23.12 26.47
N ASN A 508 -10.15 24.00 26.01
CA ASN A 508 -9.85 25.40 25.65
C ASN A 508 -8.84 25.57 24.50
N ILE A 509 -8.82 24.64 23.55
CA ILE A 509 -8.09 24.82 22.29
C ILE A 509 -8.98 25.53 21.25
N ASP A 510 -8.39 26.34 20.39
CA ASP A 510 -9.12 27.01 19.32
C ASP A 510 -9.35 26.08 18.14
N ILE A 511 -8.30 25.38 17.70
CA ILE A 511 -8.31 24.55 16.51
C ILE A 511 -7.82 23.14 16.84
N LEU A 512 -8.65 22.14 16.51
CA LEU A 512 -8.27 20.73 16.56
C LEU A 512 -7.90 20.25 15.16
N LEU A 513 -6.76 19.59 15.01
CA LEU A 513 -6.34 18.90 13.80
C LEU A 513 -6.35 17.40 14.05
N THR A 514 -7.14 16.64 13.28
CA THR A 514 -7.03 15.18 13.26
C THR A 514 -7.01 14.62 11.86
N HIS A 515 -6.36 13.47 11.63
CA HIS A 515 -6.54 12.81 10.34
C HIS A 515 -7.90 12.07 10.29
N SER A 516 -8.28 11.40 11.40
CA SER A 516 -9.58 10.73 11.52
C SER A 516 -10.71 11.75 11.56
N PRO A 517 -11.81 11.57 10.80
CA PRO A 517 -13.02 12.33 11.00
C PRO A 517 -13.75 11.91 12.29
N PRO A 518 -14.56 12.80 12.90
CA PRO A 518 -15.53 12.40 13.91
C PRO A 518 -16.63 11.56 13.25
N TYR A 519 -17.25 10.66 14.02
CA TYR A 519 -18.35 9.84 13.50
C TYR A 519 -19.52 10.70 13.04
N SER A 520 -20.17 10.31 11.94
CA SER A 520 -21.36 10.98 11.38
C SER A 520 -21.18 12.43 10.92
N ILE A 521 -19.95 12.95 10.91
CA ILE A 521 -19.66 14.31 10.45
C ILE A 521 -18.66 14.22 9.31
N ARG A 522 -19.15 14.52 8.10
CA ARG A 522 -18.34 14.53 6.86
C ARG A 522 -17.48 13.26 6.69
N ASP A 523 -18.01 12.10 7.07
CA ASP A 523 -17.31 10.83 7.17
C ASP A 523 -17.99 9.69 6.39
N TYR A 524 -18.97 10.00 5.54
CA TYR A 524 -19.72 9.00 4.81
C TYR A 524 -18.93 8.45 3.62
N ASN A 525 -18.77 7.13 3.56
CA ASN A 525 -18.16 6.47 2.41
C ASN A 525 -19.24 5.76 1.55
N PRO A 526 -19.51 6.24 0.31
CA PRO A 526 -20.56 5.71 -0.54
C PRO A 526 -20.25 4.29 -1.05
N LEU A 527 -18.98 3.90 -1.19
CA LEU A 527 -18.61 2.56 -1.68
C LEU A 527 -19.04 1.45 -0.71
N ASN A 528 -19.05 1.75 0.59
CA ASN A 528 -19.42 0.79 1.63
C ASN A 528 -20.73 1.14 2.35
N ALA A 529 -21.38 2.25 1.96
CA ALA A 529 -22.58 2.80 2.60
C ALA A 529 -22.47 2.90 4.12
N LYS A 530 -21.34 3.42 4.61
CA LYS A 530 -21.01 3.48 6.05
C LYS A 530 -20.27 4.75 6.42
N HIS A 531 -20.58 5.23 7.62
CA HIS A 531 -19.79 6.23 8.36
C HIS A 531 -18.49 5.61 8.86
N MET A 532 -17.37 6.26 8.55
CA MET A 532 -16.02 5.77 8.82
C MET A 532 -15.32 6.49 9.97
N GLY A 533 -15.93 7.54 10.51
CA GLY A 533 -15.38 8.36 11.58
C GLY A 533 -15.40 7.67 12.94
N CYS A 534 -14.73 8.31 13.91
CA CYS A 534 -14.53 7.74 15.23
C CYS A 534 -15.60 8.25 16.22
N PRO A 535 -16.44 7.37 16.80
CA PRO A 535 -17.46 7.79 17.77
C PRO A 535 -16.85 8.39 19.03
N GLY A 536 -15.74 7.81 19.50
CA GLY A 536 -15.04 8.32 20.67
C GLY A 536 -14.37 9.68 20.43
N LEU A 537 -14.07 10.04 19.18
CA LEU A 537 -13.56 11.37 18.84
C LEU A 537 -14.69 12.40 18.86
N LEU A 538 -15.82 12.07 18.23
CA LEU A 538 -17.01 12.92 18.27
C LEU A 538 -17.42 13.24 19.71
N ASP A 539 -17.50 12.21 20.56
CA ASP A 539 -17.92 12.37 21.95
C ASP A 539 -17.01 13.33 22.72
N GLU A 540 -15.69 13.19 22.60
CA GLU A 540 -14.74 14.11 23.25
C GLU A 540 -14.87 15.55 22.73
N ILE A 541 -15.07 15.72 21.41
CA ILE A 541 -15.20 17.04 20.78
C ILE A 541 -16.43 17.78 21.28
N VAL A 542 -17.59 17.13 21.29
CA VAL A 542 -18.87 17.80 21.62
C VAL A 542 -19.08 17.94 23.12
N THR A 543 -18.55 17.02 23.93
CA THR A 543 -18.80 17.03 25.39
C THR A 543 -17.76 17.81 26.19
N ARG A 544 -16.48 17.78 25.78
CA ARG A 544 -15.37 18.27 26.60
C ARG A 544 -14.45 19.25 25.89
N VAL A 545 -13.81 18.82 24.81
CA VAL A 545 -12.74 19.58 24.13
C VAL A 545 -13.28 20.87 23.55
N LYS A 546 -14.43 20.80 22.87
CA LYS A 546 -15.17 21.97 22.40
C LYS A 546 -14.26 22.97 21.66
N PRO A 547 -13.58 22.56 20.56
CA PRO A 547 -12.77 23.47 19.76
C PRO A 547 -13.68 24.39 18.92
N ARG A 548 -13.20 25.58 18.56
CA ARG A 548 -13.95 26.46 17.63
C ARG A 548 -13.96 25.87 16.21
N ILE A 549 -12.86 25.25 15.80
CA ILE A 549 -12.69 24.62 14.49
C ILE A 549 -12.07 23.23 14.66
N HIS A 550 -12.62 22.24 13.97
CA HIS A 550 -12.04 20.91 13.81
C HIS A 550 -11.74 20.64 12.34
N LEU A 551 -10.45 20.58 12.01
CA LEU A 551 -9.95 20.29 10.67
C LEU A 551 -9.50 18.82 10.58
N PHE A 552 -9.98 18.12 9.56
CA PHE A 552 -9.63 16.70 9.33
C PHE A 552 -9.63 16.30 7.86
N GLY A 553 -9.36 15.02 7.56
CA GLY A 553 -9.30 14.50 6.20
C GLY A 553 -9.86 13.08 6.08
N HIS A 554 -9.12 12.21 5.38
CA HIS A 554 -9.33 10.77 5.24
C HIS A 554 -10.50 10.30 4.36
N ILE A 555 -11.65 10.98 4.40
CA ILE A 555 -12.85 10.57 3.64
C ILE A 555 -13.06 11.50 2.46
N HIS A 556 -12.51 11.10 1.32
CA HIS A 556 -12.43 11.93 0.13
C HIS A 556 -13.82 12.26 -0.43
N ASP A 557 -14.74 11.31 -0.39
CA ASP A 557 -16.10 11.47 -0.91
C ASP A 557 -16.93 12.55 -0.19
N ASP A 558 -16.52 12.99 0.99
CA ASP A 558 -17.29 13.90 1.87
C ASP A 558 -16.52 15.20 2.21
N HIS A 559 -15.62 15.62 1.31
CA HIS A 559 -14.89 16.89 1.39
C HIS A 559 -15.83 18.10 1.55
N GLY A 560 -15.59 18.97 2.54
CA GLY A 560 -16.35 20.21 2.78
C GLY A 560 -16.56 20.50 4.27
N ALA A 561 -17.49 21.40 4.61
CA ALA A 561 -17.67 21.90 5.97
C ALA A 561 -19.08 21.65 6.55
N SER A 562 -19.18 21.55 7.87
CA SER A 562 -20.44 21.45 8.62
C SER A 562 -20.35 22.23 9.92
N LEU A 563 -21.41 22.97 10.26
CA LEU A 563 -21.52 23.72 11.50
C LEU A 563 -22.39 22.96 12.50
N TYR A 564 -21.81 22.62 13.65
CA TYR A 564 -22.54 22.12 14.81
C TYR A 564 -23.02 23.29 15.63
N ILE A 565 -24.33 23.40 15.89
CA ILE A 565 -24.91 24.43 16.76
C ILE A 565 -25.35 23.76 18.06
N SER A 566 -24.88 24.22 19.21
CA SER A 566 -25.27 23.64 20.50
C SER A 566 -26.72 23.98 20.86
N GLU A 567 -27.43 23.13 21.59
CA GLU A 567 -28.81 23.39 22.06
C GLU A 567 -28.89 24.68 22.90
N ASP A 568 -27.83 24.97 23.67
CA ASP A 568 -27.68 26.24 24.40
C ASP A 568 -27.75 27.48 23.49
N ASN A 569 -27.33 27.36 22.22
CA ASN A 569 -27.38 28.43 21.22
C ASN A 569 -28.74 28.55 20.54
N GLN A 570 -29.45 27.43 20.37
CA GLN A 570 -30.85 27.47 19.93
C GLN A 570 -31.71 28.18 20.97
N ALA A 571 -31.50 27.88 22.26
CA ALA A 571 -32.25 28.52 23.34
C ALA A 571 -31.87 30.01 23.57
N LEU A 572 -30.63 30.42 23.28
CA LEU A 572 -30.24 31.85 23.23
C LEU A 572 -30.93 32.59 22.08
N ALA A 573 -31.04 31.99 20.89
CA ALA A 573 -31.78 32.56 19.77
C ALA A 573 -33.29 32.69 20.07
N GLU A 574 -33.82 31.85 20.97
CA GLU A 574 -35.18 31.91 21.48
C GLU A 574 -35.36 32.87 22.68
N GLY A 575 -34.32 33.63 23.06
CA GLY A 575 -34.40 34.69 24.06
C GLY A 575 -34.17 34.25 25.52
N ASN A 576 -33.68 33.03 25.76
CA ASN A 576 -33.35 32.56 27.10
C ASN A 576 -31.90 32.92 27.49
N SER A 577 -31.71 33.38 28.73
CA SER A 577 -30.38 33.68 29.30
C SER A 577 -29.64 32.38 29.64
N ILE A 578 -28.58 32.06 28.89
CA ILE A 578 -27.71 30.88 29.12
C ILE A 578 -26.23 31.31 29.19
N SER A 579 -25.42 30.58 29.96
CA SER A 579 -24.06 30.95 30.34
C SER A 579 -22.93 30.54 29.38
N SER A 580 -23.17 29.78 28.31
CA SER A 580 -22.10 29.46 27.35
C SER A 580 -22.60 28.94 26.00
N SER A 581 -22.33 29.70 24.93
CA SER A 581 -22.51 29.32 23.53
C SER A 581 -21.35 28.47 23.02
N HIS A 582 -21.58 27.32 22.36
CA HIS A 582 -20.48 26.51 21.79
C HIS A 582 -20.81 25.80 20.47
N ASP A 583 -20.78 26.55 19.35
CA ASP A 583 -20.76 25.97 18.01
C ASP A 583 -19.35 25.49 17.63
N ILE A 584 -19.28 24.48 16.77
CA ILE A 584 -18.05 23.88 16.27
C ILE A 584 -18.11 23.85 14.75
N LEU A 585 -17.10 24.39 14.09
CA LEU A 585 -16.93 24.25 12.65
C LEU A 585 -16.11 22.99 12.34
N PHE A 586 -16.74 22.00 11.71
CA PHE A 586 -16.07 20.81 11.20
C PHE A 586 -15.72 20.98 9.73
N VAL A 587 -14.47 20.67 9.35
CA VAL A 587 -14.01 20.78 7.95
C VAL A 587 -13.25 19.53 7.55
N ASN A 588 -13.79 18.79 6.59
CA ASN A 588 -13.10 17.72 5.90
C ASN A 588 -12.32 18.29 4.71
N LEU A 589 -11.00 18.25 4.80
CA LEU A 589 -10.02 18.80 3.89
C LEU A 589 -9.49 17.79 2.87
N ALA A 590 -10.05 16.58 2.79
CA ALA A 590 -9.52 15.54 1.90
C ALA A 590 -9.84 15.84 0.43
N ILE A 591 -8.82 16.23 -0.35
CA ILE A 591 -9.03 16.78 -1.70
C ILE A 591 -8.83 15.77 -2.85
N ASP A 592 -8.27 14.59 -2.64
CA ASP A 592 -8.01 13.65 -3.73
C ASP A 592 -9.26 12.85 -4.11
N HIS A 593 -9.93 13.22 -5.20
CA HIS A 593 -11.07 12.45 -5.74
C HIS A 593 -10.64 11.58 -6.94
N GLY A 594 -9.39 11.10 -6.96
CA GLY A 594 -8.83 10.25 -8.01
C GLY A 594 -8.37 11.04 -9.24
N GLN A 595 -9.28 11.39 -10.16
CA GLN A 595 -8.91 12.11 -11.40
C GLN A 595 -8.88 13.64 -11.26
N ARG A 596 -9.46 14.18 -10.18
CA ARG A 596 -9.53 15.63 -9.91
C ARG A 596 -9.16 15.88 -8.45
N LEU A 597 -8.40 16.96 -8.24
CA LEU A 597 -8.10 17.46 -6.90
C LEU A 597 -9.10 18.55 -6.53
N GLY A 598 -9.59 18.51 -5.29
CA GLY A 598 -10.30 19.61 -4.65
C GLY A 598 -9.37 20.83 -4.43
N LYS A 599 -9.97 21.95 -4.04
CA LYS A 599 -9.23 23.19 -3.75
C LYS A 599 -8.84 23.23 -2.26
N PRO A 600 -7.70 23.87 -1.90
CA PRO A 600 -7.43 24.21 -0.50
C PRO A 600 -8.56 25.06 0.10
N VAL A 601 -8.85 24.86 1.37
CA VAL A 601 -9.82 25.66 2.13
C VAL A 601 -9.10 26.83 2.78
N VAL A 602 -9.65 28.03 2.70
CA VAL A 602 -9.08 29.24 3.30
C VAL A 602 -9.98 29.73 4.42
N ILE A 603 -9.40 29.91 5.62
CA ILE A 603 -10.14 30.32 6.81
C ILE A 603 -9.49 31.58 7.38
N ASP A 604 -10.24 32.68 7.46
CA ASP A 604 -9.82 33.87 8.19
C ASP A 604 -10.30 33.74 9.65
N TYR A 605 -9.38 33.51 10.57
CA TYR A 605 -9.63 33.35 12.00
C TYR A 605 -9.32 34.65 12.75
N PHE A 606 -10.30 35.17 13.47
CA PHE A 606 -10.18 36.39 14.28
C PHE A 606 -10.15 36.03 15.77
N TYR A 607 -9.22 36.61 16.50
CA TYR A 607 -9.00 36.35 17.93
C TYR A 607 -8.65 37.63 18.71
#